data_AF-A0A941F3L6-F1
#
_entry.id   AF-A0A941F3L6-F1
#
_cell.length_a   1.000
_cell.length_b   1.000
_cell.length_c   1.000
_cell.angle_alpha   90.00
_cell.angle_beta   90.00
_cell.angle_gamma   90.00
#
_symmetry.space_group_name_H-M   'P 1'
#
loop_
_entity.id
_entity.type
_entity.pdbx_description
1 polymer ?
#
loop_
_entity_poly.entity_id
_entity_poly.type
_entity_poly.pdbx_seq_one_letter_code
_entity_poly.pdbx_strand_id
1 'polypeptide(L)'
;MKNLYYQIWVDAIENSKGFKNKEPNWKSNVFFLLTVAGALNFFVVLLWLEYFNIDTHKYLLTFKSNNILSSAIGGFLNFGLPFAIVNYYAILHKNRYLKLIEEYSSSHKGKLALLYILGSIFLVLVTVLITP
;
A
#
# COMPACT_ATOMS: atom_id res chain seq x y z
N MET A 1 14.94 12.20 -13.05
CA MET A 1 14.94 11.18 -11.98
C MET A 1 13.69 10.34 -12.15
N LYS A 2 13.81 9.00 -12.14
CA LYS A 2 12.65 8.10 -12.25
C LYS A 2 11.86 8.15 -10.93
N ASN A 3 10.54 8.26 -10.98
CA ASN A 3 9.68 8.30 -9.80
C ASN A 3 9.69 6.95 -9.05
N LEU A 4 10.11 6.95 -7.79
CA LEU A 4 10.25 5.75 -6.94
C LEU A 4 8.92 5.00 -6.76
N TYR A 5 7.80 5.73 -6.67
CA TYR A 5 6.47 5.11 -6.55
C TYR A 5 6.19 4.21 -7.76
N TYR A 6 6.39 4.71 -8.98
CA TYR A 6 6.19 3.91 -10.19
C TYR A 6 7.20 2.77 -10.33
N GLN A 7 8.43 2.95 -9.86
CA GLN A 7 9.44 1.88 -9.84
C GLN A 7 9.02 0.71 -8.95
N ILE A 8 8.53 0.99 -7.74
CA ILE A 8 8.03 -0.05 -6.81
C ILE A 8 6.87 -0.82 -7.47
N TRP A 9 5.93 -0.10 -8.08
CA TRP A 9 4.80 -0.73 -8.77
C TRP A 9 5.21 -1.60 -9.94
N VAL A 10 6.08 -1.11 -10.82
CA VAL A 10 6.54 -1.85 -12.00
C VAL A 10 7.36 -3.07 -11.57
N ASP A 11 8.25 -2.92 -10.59
CA ASP A 11 9.03 -4.02 -10.02
C ASP A 11 8.11 -5.10 -9.41
N ALA A 12 7.04 -4.71 -8.71
CA ALA A 12 6.05 -5.65 -8.17
C ALA A 12 5.27 -6.37 -9.27
N ILE A 13 4.81 -5.65 -10.30
CA ILE A 13 4.01 -6.21 -11.39
C ILE A 13 4.84 -7.22 -12.18
N GLU A 14 6.00 -6.80 -12.69
CA GLU A 14 6.87 -7.63 -13.54
C GLU A 14 7.37 -8.88 -12.81
N ASN A 15 7.54 -8.80 -11.49
CA ASN A 15 8.05 -9.92 -10.68
C ASN A 15 6.97 -10.76 -10.01
N SER A 16 5.70 -10.38 -10.13
CA SER A 16 4.59 -11.22 -9.64
C SER A 16 4.48 -12.50 -10.48
N LYS A 17 4.31 -13.65 -9.81
CA LYS A 17 4.10 -14.94 -10.49
C LYS A 17 2.87 -14.90 -11.41
N GLY A 18 1.78 -14.30 -10.93
CA GLY A 18 0.55 -14.17 -11.70
C GLY A 18 0.71 -13.38 -12.99
N PHE A 19 1.51 -12.30 -13.00
CA PHE A 19 1.78 -11.56 -14.24
C PHE A 19 2.59 -12.40 -15.22
N LYS A 20 3.65 -13.07 -14.74
CA LYS A 20 4.50 -13.96 -15.56
C LYS A 20 3.71 -15.13 -16.15
N ASN A 21 2.81 -15.71 -15.36
CA ASN A 21 1.95 -16.82 -15.75
C ASN A 21 0.66 -16.39 -16.48
N LYS A 22 0.45 -15.07 -16.67
CA LYS A 22 -0.78 -14.49 -17.26
C LYS A 22 -2.07 -14.90 -16.53
N GLU A 23 -2.01 -15.08 -15.22
CA GLU A 23 -3.16 -15.44 -14.38
C GLU A 23 -4.18 -14.29 -14.29
N PRO A 24 -5.49 -14.53 -14.42
CA PRO A 24 -6.49 -13.45 -14.52
C PRO A 24 -6.55 -12.53 -13.29
N ASN A 25 -6.14 -13.02 -12.12
CA ASN A 25 -6.22 -12.33 -10.82
C ASN A 25 -4.94 -11.58 -10.42
N TRP A 26 -3.88 -11.57 -11.25
CA TRP A 26 -2.59 -10.96 -10.88
C TRP A 26 -2.73 -9.49 -10.47
N LYS A 27 -3.61 -8.74 -11.15
CA LYS A 27 -3.85 -7.32 -10.90
C LYS A 27 -4.33 -7.10 -9.47
N SER A 28 -5.34 -7.85 -9.06
CA SER A 28 -5.93 -7.74 -7.72
C SER A 28 -4.93 -8.09 -6.64
N ASN A 29 -4.10 -9.12 -6.85
CA ASN A 29 -3.11 -9.55 -5.88
C ASN A 29 -2.02 -8.48 -5.65
N VAL A 30 -1.41 -7.98 -6.73
CA VAL A 30 -0.39 -6.92 -6.63
C VAL A 30 -1.00 -5.63 -6.08
N PHE A 31 -2.21 -5.30 -6.53
CA PHE A 31 -2.92 -4.11 -6.07
C PHE A 31 -3.20 -4.16 -4.57
N PHE A 32 -3.72 -5.27 -4.09
CA PHE A 32 -4.02 -5.47 -2.67
C PHE A 32 -2.75 -5.35 -1.83
N LEU A 33 -1.68 -6.05 -2.20
CA LEU A 33 -0.41 -6.03 -1.44
C LEU A 33 0.17 -4.62 -1.29
N LEU A 34 0.27 -3.87 -2.40
CA LEU A 34 0.83 -2.52 -2.36
C LEU A 34 -0.11 -1.50 -1.71
N THR A 35 -1.42 -1.73 -1.78
CA THR A 35 -2.40 -0.92 -1.03
C THR A 35 -2.29 -1.15 0.47
N VAL A 36 -2.16 -2.41 0.91
CA VAL A 36 -1.94 -2.73 2.33
C VAL A 36 -0.63 -2.12 2.83
N ALA A 37 0.47 -2.23 2.07
CA ALA A 37 1.74 -1.61 2.45
C ALA A 37 1.62 -0.08 2.57
N GLY A 38 0.92 0.58 1.65
CA GLY A 38 0.62 2.02 1.75
C GLY A 38 -0.22 2.38 2.98
N ALA A 39 -1.26 1.58 3.26
CA ALA A 39 -2.11 1.76 4.43
C ALA A 39 -1.34 1.61 5.75
N LEU A 40 -0.42 0.64 5.83
CA LEU A 40 0.47 0.45 6.98
C LEU A 40 1.37 1.66 7.21
N ASN A 41 1.94 2.22 6.14
CA ASN A 41 2.77 3.43 6.25
C ASN A 41 1.96 4.64 6.71
N PHE A 42 0.72 4.79 6.24
CA PHE A 42 -0.16 5.85 6.71
C PHE A 42 -0.56 5.67 8.18
N PHE A 43 -0.82 4.44 8.59
CA PHE A 43 -1.07 4.11 9.99
C PHE A 43 0.12 4.52 10.88
N VAL A 44 1.36 4.25 10.46
CA VAL A 44 2.58 4.73 11.15
C VAL A 44 2.58 6.25 11.28
N VAL A 45 2.30 6.98 10.21
CA VAL A 45 2.26 8.46 10.25
C VAL A 45 1.25 8.94 11.30
N LEU A 46 0.07 8.32 11.37
CA LEU A 46 -0.94 8.69 12.35
C LEU A 46 -0.51 8.40 13.79
N LEU A 47 0.13 7.25 14.05
CA LEU A 47 0.69 6.96 15.38
C LEU A 47 1.72 8.02 15.81
N TRP A 48 2.59 8.45 14.91
CA TRP A 48 3.54 9.52 15.20
C TRP A 48 2.85 10.86 15.45
N LEU A 49 1.80 11.20 14.69
CA LEU A 49 1.03 12.42 14.93
C LEU A 49 0.36 12.38 16.31
N GLU A 50 -0.25 11.25 16.69
CA GLU A 50 -0.83 11.04 18.02
C GLU A 50 0.23 11.15 19.12
N TYR A 51 1.41 10.55 18.93
CA TYR A 51 2.54 10.66 19.85
C TYR A 51 2.97 12.12 20.10
N PHE A 52 2.88 12.98 19.08
CA PHE A 52 3.14 14.42 19.20
C PHE A 52 1.90 15.25 19.64
N ASN A 53 0.88 14.60 20.21
CA ASN A 53 -0.37 15.22 20.68
C ASN A 53 -1.19 15.91 19.58
N ILE A 54 -1.05 15.48 18.32
CA ILE A 54 -1.92 15.90 17.22
C ILE A 54 -3.10 14.95 17.16
N ASP A 55 -4.30 15.47 17.41
CA ASP A 55 -5.56 14.71 17.42
C ASP A 55 -5.94 14.28 16.00
N THR A 56 -5.58 13.04 15.65
CA THR A 56 -5.86 12.38 14.36
C THR A 56 -7.30 11.87 14.28
N HIS A 57 -7.96 11.60 15.41
CA HIS A 57 -9.30 10.99 15.43
C HIS A 57 -10.36 11.84 14.73
N LYS A 58 -10.17 13.16 14.70
CA LYS A 58 -11.04 14.10 13.95
C LYS A 58 -11.06 13.86 12.45
N TYR A 59 -10.04 13.21 11.90
CA TYR A 59 -9.92 12.92 10.47
C TYR A 59 -10.32 11.47 10.14
N LEU A 60 -10.61 10.65 11.15
CA LEU A 60 -10.97 9.25 10.98
C LEU A 60 -12.49 9.09 11.08
N LEU A 61 -13.03 8.26 10.19
CA LEU A 61 -14.40 7.79 10.31
C LEU A 61 -14.52 6.92 11.56
N THR A 62 -15.45 7.28 12.44
CA THR A 62 -15.70 6.54 13.67
C THR A 62 -16.64 5.38 13.39
N PHE A 63 -16.14 4.16 13.50
CA PHE A 63 -16.95 2.94 13.41
C PHE A 63 -17.09 2.33 14.81
N LYS A 64 -18.23 2.53 15.46
CA LYS A 64 -18.56 1.79 16.68
C LYS A 64 -19.08 0.41 16.30
N SER A 65 -18.25 -0.62 16.44
CA SER A 65 -18.73 -1.98 16.26
C SER A 65 -17.90 -3.00 17.03
N ASN A 66 -18.58 -4.00 17.58
CA ASN A 66 -17.97 -5.06 18.39
C ASN A 66 -17.61 -6.30 17.54
N ASN A 67 -17.81 -6.25 16.22
CA ASN A 67 -17.52 -7.36 15.31
C ASN A 67 -16.19 -7.11 14.59
N ILE A 68 -15.38 -8.15 14.43
CA ILE A 68 -14.11 -8.13 13.71
C ILE A 68 -14.29 -7.63 12.27
N LEU A 69 -15.36 -8.05 11.60
CA LEU A 69 -15.61 -7.68 10.20
C LEU A 69 -15.81 -6.17 10.03
N SER A 70 -16.61 -5.56 10.90
CA SER A 70 -16.86 -4.11 10.87
C SER A 70 -15.64 -3.31 11.28
N SER A 71 -14.84 -3.80 12.23
CA SER A 71 -13.52 -3.20 12.53
C SER A 71 -12.57 -3.27 11.33
N ALA A 72 -12.53 -4.39 10.61
CA ALA A 72 -11.72 -4.54 9.41
C ALA A 72 -12.20 -3.60 8.28
N ILE A 73 -13.51 -3.48 8.08
CA ILE A 73 -14.09 -2.53 7.11
C ILE A 73 -13.74 -1.10 7.52
N GLY A 74 -13.85 -0.75 8.80
CA GLY A 74 -13.50 0.58 9.30
C GLY A 74 -12.03 0.91 9.07
N GLY A 75 -11.14 -0.06 9.36
CA GLY A 75 -9.71 0.06 9.05
C GLY A 75 -9.44 0.23 7.55
N PHE A 76 -10.11 -0.55 6.70
CA PHE A 76 -9.98 -0.38 5.25
C PHE A 76 -10.47 0.99 4.80
N LEU A 77 -11.62 1.48 5.28
CA LEU A 77 -12.16 2.78 4.87
C LEU A 77 -11.25 3.95 5.31
N ASN A 78 -10.67 3.88 6.51
CA ASN A 78 -9.79 4.92 7.02
C ASN A 78 -8.38 4.88 6.42
N PHE A 79 -7.78 3.69 6.29
CA PHE A 79 -6.37 3.55 5.92
C PHE A 79 -6.16 2.98 4.52
N GLY A 80 -7.00 2.03 4.09
CA GLY A 80 -6.85 1.34 2.80
C GLY A 80 -7.44 2.10 1.61
N LEU A 81 -8.63 2.68 1.77
CA LEU A 81 -9.41 3.27 0.69
C LEU A 81 -8.71 4.46 0.01
N PRO A 82 -8.11 5.42 0.74
CA PRO A 82 -7.38 6.52 0.10
C PRO A 82 -6.27 6.02 -0.82
N PHE A 83 -5.50 5.02 -0.37
CA PHE A 83 -4.44 4.41 -1.17
C PHE A 83 -5.00 3.57 -2.31
N ALA A 84 -6.10 2.84 -2.10
CA ALA A 84 -6.76 2.09 -3.15
C ALA A 84 -7.17 3.02 -4.31
N ILE A 85 -7.74 4.18 -4.00
CA ILE A 85 -8.13 5.19 -5.00
C ILE A 85 -6.89 5.69 -5.75
N VAL A 86 -5.86 6.14 -5.03
CA VAL A 86 -4.61 6.64 -5.64
C VAL A 86 -3.97 5.58 -6.53
N ASN A 87 -3.80 4.36 -6.00
CA ASN A 87 -3.19 3.24 -6.72
C ASN A 87 -4.00 2.87 -7.97
N TYR A 88 -5.33 2.90 -7.89
CA TYR A 88 -6.18 2.57 -9.02
C TYR A 88 -5.98 3.58 -10.15
N TYR A 89 -6.10 4.87 -9.86
CA TYR A 89 -5.97 5.92 -10.88
C TYR A 89 -4.53 6.12 -11.38
N ALA A 90 -3.54 5.94 -10.51
CA ALA A 90 -2.15 6.12 -10.86
C ALA A 90 -1.59 4.95 -11.68
N ILE A 91 -2.07 3.73 -11.45
CA ILE A 91 -1.46 2.51 -12.01
C ILE A 91 -2.41 1.74 -12.93
N LEU A 92 -3.60 1.39 -12.46
CA LEU A 92 -4.46 0.42 -13.17
C LEU A 92 -5.42 1.07 -14.17
N HIS A 93 -5.82 2.33 -13.92
CA HIS A 93 -6.81 3.03 -14.73
C HIS A 93 -6.37 3.10 -16.20
N LYS A 94 -7.28 2.73 -17.11
CA LYS A 94 -7.03 2.66 -18.57
C LYS A 94 -5.78 1.85 -18.94
N ASN A 95 -5.46 0.80 -18.16
CA ASN A 95 -4.27 -0.04 -18.36
C ASN A 95 -2.94 0.75 -18.37
N ARG A 96 -2.86 1.86 -17.62
CA ARG A 96 -1.67 2.72 -17.55
C ARG A 96 -0.39 1.96 -17.15
N TYR A 97 -0.52 0.89 -16.37
CA TYR A 97 0.59 0.01 -16.01
C TYR A 97 1.40 -0.51 -17.20
N LEU A 98 0.80 -0.72 -18.38
CA LEU A 98 1.54 -1.16 -19.58
C LEU A 98 2.58 -0.12 -19.99
N LYS A 99 2.17 1.16 -20.04
CA LYS A 99 3.08 2.28 -20.33
C LYS A 99 4.15 2.44 -19.25
N LEU A 100 3.76 2.25 -17.99
CA LEU A 100 4.70 2.33 -16.88
C LEU A 100 5.76 1.23 -16.97
N ILE A 101 5.40 0.00 -17.35
CA ILE A 101 6.36 -1.10 -17.56
C ILE A 101 7.37 -0.74 -18.66
N GLU A 102 6.91 -0.17 -19.78
CA GLU A 102 7.80 0.27 -20.87
C GLU A 102 8.77 1.37 -20.42
N GLU A 103 8.31 2.33 -19.63
CA GLU A 103 9.11 3.48 -19.17
C GLU A 103 10.06 3.15 -17.99
N TYR A 104 9.61 2.29 -17.08
CA TYR A 104 10.29 2.00 -15.81
C TYR A 104 10.93 0.61 -15.73
N SER A 105 10.90 -0.19 -16.81
CA SER A 105 11.38 -1.58 -16.91
C SER A 105 12.36 -1.97 -15.81
N SER A 106 11.93 -2.88 -14.93
CA SER A 106 12.59 -3.06 -13.65
C SER A 106 13.90 -3.85 -13.79
N SER A 107 15.01 -3.19 -13.49
CA SER A 107 16.31 -3.82 -13.31
C SER A 107 16.45 -4.53 -11.96
N HIS A 108 15.47 -4.39 -11.05
CA HIS A 108 15.59 -4.72 -9.63
C HIS A 108 15.13 -6.13 -9.26
N LYS A 109 14.60 -6.91 -10.21
CA LYS A 109 14.22 -8.33 -10.03
C LYS A 109 13.32 -8.58 -8.81
N GLY A 110 12.42 -7.65 -8.48
CA GLY A 110 11.44 -7.77 -7.40
C GLY A 110 11.97 -7.34 -6.03
N LYS A 111 13.26 -7.01 -5.91
CA LYS A 111 13.87 -6.65 -4.62
C LYS A 111 13.34 -5.33 -4.08
N LEU A 112 13.01 -4.37 -4.94
CA LEU A 112 12.57 -3.05 -4.52
C LEU A 112 11.15 -3.13 -3.95
N ALA A 113 10.26 -3.84 -4.64
CA ALA A 113 8.90 -4.09 -4.15
C ALA A 113 8.91 -4.88 -2.83
N LEU A 114 9.75 -5.90 -2.72
CA LEU A 114 9.87 -6.70 -1.50
C LEU A 114 10.40 -5.86 -0.33
N LEU A 115 11.45 -5.07 -0.55
CA LEU A 115 12.00 -4.18 0.47
C LEU A 115 10.97 -3.16 0.94
N TYR A 116 10.17 -2.60 0.02
CA TYR A 116 9.10 -1.68 0.38
C TYR A 116 8.04 -2.34 1.27
N ILE A 117 7.57 -3.54 0.90
CA ILE A 117 6.55 -4.26 1.68
C ILE A 117 7.09 -4.66 3.06
N LEU A 118 8.26 -5.30 3.12
CA LEU A 118 8.88 -5.71 4.38
C LEU A 118 9.25 -4.50 5.24
N GLY A 119 9.77 -3.43 4.62
CA GLY A 119 10.07 -2.17 5.29
C GLY A 119 8.83 -1.54 5.91
N SER A 120 7.69 -1.57 5.21
CA SER A 120 6.41 -1.06 5.74
C SER A 120 5.95 -1.85 6.97
N ILE A 121 6.05 -3.19 6.92
CA ILE A 121 5.71 -4.06 8.07
C ILE A 121 6.67 -3.79 9.25
N PHE A 122 7.97 -3.76 8.97
CA PHE A 122 8.98 -3.51 9.99
C PHE A 122 8.79 -2.14 10.66
N LEU A 123 8.48 -1.11 9.88
CA LEU A 123 8.23 0.24 10.37
C LEU A 123 7.03 0.28 11.33
N VAL A 124 5.95 -0.43 11.03
CA VAL A 124 4.80 -0.56 11.93
C VAL A 124 5.20 -1.20 13.25
N LEU A 125 5.90 -2.34 13.19
CA LEU A 125 6.32 -3.07 14.39
C LEU A 125 7.19 -2.20 15.30
N VAL A 126 8.17 -1.51 14.73
CA VAL A 126 9.05 -0.60 15.48
C VAL A 126 8.26 0.57 16.05
N THR A 127 7.36 1.16 15.28
CA THR A 127 6.57 2.31 15.73
C THR A 127 5.69 1.94 16.92
N VAL A 128 4.93 0.84 16.83
CA VAL A 128 4.06 0.37 17.92
C VAL A 128 4.83 0.07 19.21
N LEU A 129 6.10 -0.34 19.12
CA LEU A 129 6.95 -0.55 20.30
C LEU A 129 7.47 0.76 20.93
N ILE A 130 7.57 1.84 20.15
CA ILE A 130 8.14 3.13 20.57
C ILE A 130 7.05 4.12 21.01
N THR A 131 5.87 4.08 20.39
CA THR A 131 4.73 4.96 20.65
C THR A 131 3.69 4.21 21.49
N PRO A 132 3.87 4.08 22.82
CA PRO A 132 2.85 3.55 23.71
C PRO A 132 1.68 4.52 23.90
#